data_AF-A0A3N5FL34-F1
#
_entry.id   AF-A0A3N5FL34-F1
#
_cell.length_a   1.000
_cell.length_b   1.000
_cell.length_c   1.000
_cell.angle_alpha   90.00
_cell.angle_beta   90.00
_cell.angle_gamma   90.00
#
_symmetry.space_group_name_H-M   'P 1'
#
loop_
_entity.id
_entity.type
_entity.pdbx_description
1 polymer ?
#
loop_
_entity_poly.entity_id
_entity_poly.type
_entity_poly.pdbx_seq_one_letter_code
_entity_poly.pdbx_strand_id
1 'polypeptide(L)'
;MVVAPYWVRLVRTGSTFTASVSSDGAAWTTVGSDTIAMGTGAYVGLALTSHNDAALCTATFTNVSVTGVGFRQDPGPDGIVSIEAESFDAKVDRNGHTWAPTSPAGVSGSALSANPNSGVNQDTGYAANSPRLDYKVNFVKTGVHHVWIRGIGATGSDDSIHAGLNGVESATSDKISSFGTTWTWSRATMDGASATINVASTGVHTLNLWMREDGFVVDKIVISSNANYVPSGTGPAQSPR
;
A
#
# COMPACT_ATOMS: atom_id res chain seq x y z
N MET A 1 11.11 -37.35 -8.68
CA MET A 1 12.33 -36.56 -8.97
C MET A 1 11.87 -35.30 -9.67
N VAL A 2 12.24 -34.12 -9.17
CA VAL A 2 11.92 -32.83 -9.81
C VAL A 2 13.04 -32.52 -10.81
N VAL A 3 12.69 -32.18 -12.06
CA VAL A 3 13.64 -31.82 -13.11
C VAL A 3 13.56 -30.32 -13.33
N ALA A 4 14.71 -29.64 -13.33
CA ALA A 4 14.78 -28.20 -13.59
C ALA A 4 14.59 -27.89 -15.09
N PRO A 5 14.04 -26.71 -15.45
CA PRO A 5 13.60 -25.64 -14.56
C PRO A 5 12.31 -26.00 -13.81
N TYR A 6 12.22 -25.55 -12.56
CA TYR A 6 11.04 -25.76 -11.73
C TYR A 6 10.82 -24.53 -10.85
N TRP A 7 9.56 -24.20 -10.61
CA TRP A 7 9.20 -23.09 -9.74
C TRP A 7 9.18 -23.53 -8.29
N VAL A 8 9.68 -22.67 -7.43
CA VAL A 8 9.63 -22.82 -5.97
C VAL A 8 8.92 -21.61 -5.38
N ARG A 9 8.13 -21.83 -4.33
CA ARG A 9 7.45 -20.78 -3.59
C ARG A 9 7.49 -21.07 -2.10
N LEU A 10 7.79 -20.05 -1.32
CA LEU A 10 7.67 -20.05 0.13
C LEU A 10 6.65 -18.98 0.53
N VAL A 11 5.61 -19.39 1.25
CA VAL A 11 4.60 -18.46 1.79
C VAL A 11 4.73 -18.44 3.29
N ARG A 12 4.86 -17.24 3.88
CA ARG A 12 4.82 -17.03 5.32
C ARG A 12 3.45 -16.46 5.72
N THR A 13 2.77 -17.11 6.65
CA THR A 13 1.57 -16.60 7.33
C THR A 13 1.79 -16.65 8.83
N GLY A 14 1.97 -15.49 9.47
CA GLY A 14 2.39 -15.43 10.88
C GLY A 14 3.75 -16.09 11.09
N SER A 15 3.78 -17.21 11.82
CA SER A 15 4.99 -18.04 12.02
C SER A 15 5.00 -19.31 11.18
N THR A 16 3.97 -19.56 10.38
CA THR A 16 3.88 -20.76 9.54
C THR A 16 4.44 -20.48 8.15
N PHE A 17 5.33 -21.35 7.72
CA PHE A 17 5.96 -21.34 6.40
C PHE A 17 5.44 -22.52 5.61
N THR A 18 4.97 -22.29 4.39
CA THR A 18 4.50 -23.33 3.48
C THR A 18 5.33 -23.28 2.21
N ALA A 19 6.02 -24.39 1.93
CA ALA A 19 6.78 -24.56 0.71
C ALA A 19 5.92 -25.23 -0.36
N SER A 20 5.96 -24.72 -1.58
CA SER A 20 5.29 -25.30 -2.74
C SER A 20 6.20 -25.30 -3.96
N VAL A 21 5.91 -26.18 -4.90
CA VAL A 21 6.64 -26.32 -6.15
C VAL A 21 5.66 -26.37 -7.33
N SER A 22 6.08 -25.96 -8.53
CA SER A 22 5.25 -25.96 -9.74
C SER A 22 6.08 -26.15 -11.01
N SER A 23 5.54 -26.88 -12.01
CA SER A 23 6.16 -27.03 -13.33
C SER A 23 5.89 -25.86 -14.28
N ASP A 24 4.83 -25.09 -14.04
CA ASP A 24 4.32 -24.05 -14.95
C ASP A 24 4.23 -22.65 -14.29
N GLY A 25 4.43 -22.55 -12.98
CA GLY A 25 4.30 -21.30 -12.21
C GLY A 25 2.85 -20.93 -11.88
N ALA A 26 1.88 -21.73 -12.32
CA ALA A 26 0.45 -21.48 -12.15
C ALA A 26 -0.20 -22.51 -11.21
N ALA A 27 0.00 -23.80 -11.45
CA ALA A 27 -0.50 -24.88 -10.60
C ALA A 27 0.55 -25.27 -9.55
N TRP A 28 0.23 -25.08 -8.27
CA TRP A 28 1.18 -25.25 -7.17
C TRP A 28 0.85 -26.46 -6.30
N THR A 29 1.87 -27.30 -6.05
CA THR A 29 1.78 -28.44 -5.13
C THR A 29 2.56 -28.13 -3.86
N THR A 30 1.91 -28.23 -2.70
CA THR A 30 2.58 -28.06 -1.40
C THR A 30 3.50 -29.26 -1.13
N VAL A 31 4.74 -28.98 -0.76
CA VAL A 31 5.75 -30.01 -0.43
C VAL A 31 5.98 -30.13 1.08
N GLY A 32 5.64 -29.11 1.85
CA GLY A 32 5.76 -29.14 3.30
C GLY A 32 5.32 -27.84 3.95
N SER A 33 5.12 -27.90 5.26
CA SER A 33 4.87 -26.73 6.09
C SER A 33 5.57 -26.90 7.43
N ASP A 34 6.08 -25.80 7.97
CA ASP A 34 6.72 -25.76 9.28
C ASP A 34 6.32 -24.48 10.03
N THR A 35 6.40 -24.50 11.35
CA THR A 35 6.14 -23.34 12.20
C THR A 35 7.44 -22.88 12.86
N ILE A 36 7.94 -21.74 12.38
CA ILE A 36 9.17 -21.13 12.86
C ILE A 36 8.80 -19.76 13.42
N ALA A 37 8.97 -19.60 14.74
CA ALA A 37 8.75 -18.32 15.38
C ALA A 37 9.70 -17.27 14.80
N MET A 38 9.15 -16.23 14.16
CA MET A 38 9.91 -15.12 13.58
C MET A 38 9.25 -13.80 13.94
N GLY A 39 10.06 -12.74 14.08
CA GLY A 39 9.56 -11.37 14.22
C GLY A 39 8.78 -10.89 12.99
N THR A 40 8.12 -9.73 13.11
CA THR A 40 7.35 -9.13 12.00
C THR A 40 8.24 -8.71 10.83
N GLY A 41 9.50 -8.35 11.10
CA GLY A 41 10.56 -8.22 10.10
C GLY A 41 11.24 -9.56 9.82
N ALA A 42 11.40 -9.90 8.55
CA ALA A 42 12.27 -10.99 8.11
C ALA A 42 12.97 -10.60 6.80
N TYR A 43 14.23 -11.01 6.67
CA TYR A 43 14.93 -10.95 5.40
C TYR A 43 14.57 -12.18 4.57
N VAL A 44 14.37 -11.97 3.28
CA VAL A 44 14.15 -13.04 2.31
C VAL A 44 15.29 -13.01 1.29
N GLY A 45 15.78 -14.18 0.94
CA GLY A 45 16.87 -14.35 -0.01
C GLY A 45 16.89 -15.77 -0.56
N LEU A 46 17.73 -15.96 -1.57
CA LEU A 46 17.96 -17.26 -2.19
C LEU A 46 19.29 -17.81 -1.69
N ALA A 47 19.29 -19.07 -1.26
CA ALA A 47 20.48 -19.79 -0.84
C ALA A 47 20.79 -20.91 -1.83
N LEU A 48 22.07 -21.06 -2.18
CA LEU A 48 22.59 -22.15 -3.00
C LEU A 48 23.68 -22.88 -2.20
N THR A 49 23.59 -24.20 -2.14
CA THR A 49 24.60 -25.06 -1.54
C THR A 49 24.86 -26.25 -2.46
N SER A 50 26.12 -26.67 -2.58
CA SER A 50 26.51 -27.88 -3.30
C SER A 50 26.13 -29.16 -2.55
N HIS A 51 25.83 -29.03 -1.25
CA HIS A 51 25.63 -30.14 -0.31
C HIS A 51 26.84 -31.12 -0.27
N ASN A 52 28.00 -30.67 -0.75
CA ASN A 52 29.24 -31.43 -0.84
C ASN A 52 30.43 -30.46 -0.68
N ASP A 53 31.18 -30.63 0.40
CA ASP A 53 32.33 -29.79 0.76
C ASP A 53 33.50 -29.90 -0.23
N ALA A 54 33.58 -30.98 -1.00
CA ALA A 54 34.58 -31.20 -2.03
C ALA A 54 34.17 -30.72 -3.44
N ALA A 55 32.95 -30.20 -3.63
CA ALA A 55 32.45 -29.84 -4.95
C ALA A 55 31.78 -28.45 -4.97
N LEU A 56 32.06 -27.69 -6.03
CA LEU A 56 31.32 -26.46 -6.33
C LEU A 56 30.03 -26.80 -7.08
N CYS A 57 29.00 -25.99 -6.86
CA CYS A 57 27.77 -26.05 -7.65
C CYS A 57 27.44 -24.68 -8.23
N THR A 58 26.78 -24.70 -9.37
CA THR A 58 26.22 -23.51 -10.02
C THR A 58 24.75 -23.76 -10.27
N ALA A 59 23.90 -22.81 -9.87
CA ALA A 59 22.48 -22.81 -10.18
C ALA A 59 22.07 -21.44 -10.70
N THR A 60 21.08 -21.44 -11.59
CA THR A 60 20.48 -20.20 -12.12
C THR A 60 19.10 -20.02 -11.51
N PHE A 61 18.88 -18.84 -10.93
CA PHE A 61 17.55 -18.39 -10.52
C PHE A 61 17.06 -17.34 -11.53
N THR A 62 15.83 -17.51 -12.01
CA THR A 62 15.16 -16.54 -12.90
C THR A 62 13.74 -16.29 -12.41
N ASN A 63 13.14 -15.18 -12.86
CA ASN A 63 11.76 -14.80 -12.54
C ASN A 63 11.50 -14.72 -11.02
N VAL A 64 12.49 -14.22 -10.27
CA VAL A 64 12.42 -14.08 -8.82
C VAL A 64 11.51 -12.91 -8.48
N SER A 65 10.46 -13.17 -7.71
CA SER A 65 9.58 -12.14 -7.16
C SER A 65 9.36 -12.36 -5.67
N VAL A 66 9.27 -11.25 -4.93
CA VAL A 66 8.84 -11.24 -3.53
C VAL A 66 7.52 -10.50 -3.51
N THR A 67 6.46 -11.15 -2.99
CA THR A 67 5.12 -10.57 -2.92
C THR A 67 4.67 -10.49 -1.47
N GLY A 68 3.78 -9.55 -1.17
CA GLY A 68 3.28 -9.36 0.20
C GLY A 68 4.22 -8.58 1.12
N VAL A 69 5.31 -8.02 0.60
CA VAL A 69 6.07 -6.97 1.28
C VAL A 69 5.35 -5.63 1.08
N GLY A 70 4.99 -4.99 2.19
CA GLY A 70 4.42 -3.64 2.16
C GLY A 70 5.51 -2.58 2.22
N PHE A 71 5.17 -1.34 1.86
CA PHE A 71 6.03 -0.19 2.10
C PHE A 71 6.47 -0.16 3.56
N ARG A 72 7.78 -0.13 3.78
CA ARG A 72 8.37 -0.21 5.12
C ARG A 72 8.29 1.15 5.80
N GLN A 73 7.63 1.17 6.96
CA GLN A 73 7.67 2.31 7.84
C GLN A 73 9.09 2.54 8.37
N ASP A 74 9.54 3.79 8.31
CA ASP A 74 10.80 4.21 8.92
C ASP A 74 10.75 4.06 10.45
N PRO A 75 11.74 3.43 11.10
CA PRO A 75 11.71 3.22 12.55
C PRO A 75 12.07 4.48 13.37
N GLY A 76 12.60 5.52 12.72
CA GLY A 76 13.00 6.79 13.31
C GLY A 76 11.82 7.59 13.88
N PRO A 77 12.09 8.76 14.50
CA PRO A 77 11.12 9.47 15.33
C PRO A 77 9.80 9.79 14.60
N ASP A 78 9.87 10.16 13.32
CA ASP A 78 8.69 10.54 12.52
C ASP A 78 7.86 9.34 12.04
N GLY A 79 8.40 8.12 12.05
CA GLY A 79 7.65 6.92 11.68
C GLY A 79 7.05 6.98 10.27
N ILE A 80 7.79 7.51 9.30
CA ILE A 80 7.26 7.87 7.98
C ILE A 80 7.06 6.63 7.10
N VAL A 81 5.91 6.59 6.42
CA VAL A 81 5.69 5.82 5.20
C VAL A 81 5.31 6.81 4.09
N SER A 82 6.04 6.86 2.99
CA SER A 82 5.73 7.70 1.82
C SER A 82 5.39 6.82 0.62
N ILE A 83 4.26 7.06 -0.04
CA ILE A 83 3.71 6.18 -1.07
C ILE A 83 3.22 7.03 -2.25
N GLU A 84 3.82 6.86 -3.43
CA GLU A 84 3.28 7.43 -4.67
C GLU A 84 1.93 6.77 -4.98
N ALA A 85 0.92 7.54 -5.37
CA ALA A 85 -0.44 7.05 -5.52
C ALA A 85 -0.56 5.92 -6.55
N GLU A 86 0.22 5.97 -7.63
CA GLU A 86 0.31 4.95 -8.67
C GLU A 86 0.94 3.63 -8.21
N SER A 87 1.59 3.60 -7.04
CA SER A 87 2.27 2.41 -6.52
C SER A 87 1.36 1.54 -5.64
N PHE A 88 0.11 1.35 -6.07
CA PHE A 88 -0.88 0.50 -5.39
C PHE A 88 -0.60 -0.99 -5.61
N ASP A 89 -0.96 -1.82 -4.63
CA ASP A 89 -0.92 -3.28 -4.70
C ASP A 89 -2.16 -3.87 -5.38
N ALA A 90 -3.32 -3.23 -5.21
CA ALA A 90 -4.55 -3.61 -5.89
C ALA A 90 -5.44 -2.38 -6.12
N LYS A 91 -6.27 -2.46 -7.15
CA LYS A 91 -7.31 -1.47 -7.47
C LYS A 91 -8.62 -2.18 -7.71
N VAL A 92 -9.70 -1.67 -7.14
CA VAL A 92 -11.06 -2.16 -7.36
C VAL A 92 -11.89 -1.04 -7.98
N ASP A 93 -12.47 -1.32 -9.15
CA ASP A 93 -13.45 -0.45 -9.79
C ASP A 93 -14.84 -0.77 -9.23
N ARG A 94 -15.68 0.24 -9.02
CA ARG A 94 -16.99 0.04 -8.40
C ARG A 94 -18.01 1.06 -8.90
N ASN A 95 -19.23 0.59 -9.13
CA ASN A 95 -20.37 1.42 -9.52
C ASN A 95 -20.09 2.36 -10.70
N GLY A 96 -19.31 1.89 -11.67
CA GLY A 96 -18.94 2.67 -12.86
C GLY A 96 -17.79 3.65 -12.68
N HIS A 97 -17.19 3.74 -11.48
CA HIS A 97 -16.04 4.59 -11.21
C HIS A 97 -14.73 3.80 -11.02
N THR A 98 -13.61 4.46 -11.31
CA THR A 98 -12.25 3.93 -11.23
C THR A 98 -11.24 5.01 -10.83
N TRP A 99 -10.09 4.59 -10.33
CA TRP A 99 -8.90 5.44 -10.24
C TRP A 99 -8.05 5.24 -11.50
N ALA A 100 -7.95 6.28 -12.34
CA ALA A 100 -7.21 6.22 -13.60
C ALA A 100 -5.95 7.10 -13.57
N PRO A 101 -4.86 6.69 -14.22
CA PRO A 101 -3.65 7.49 -14.35
C PRO A 101 -3.89 8.88 -14.94
N THR A 102 -3.22 9.86 -14.39
CA THR A 102 -3.12 11.24 -14.89
C THR A 102 -1.76 11.82 -14.53
N SER A 103 -1.32 12.85 -15.24
CA SER A 103 -0.02 13.51 -14.98
C SER A 103 -0.13 15.04 -15.10
N PRO A 104 -0.88 15.71 -14.20
CA PRO A 104 -0.87 17.17 -14.16
C PRO A 104 0.53 17.72 -13.85
N ALA A 105 0.79 18.98 -14.18
CA ALA A 105 2.07 19.60 -13.84
C ALA A 105 2.31 19.62 -12.32
N GLY A 106 3.55 19.34 -11.88
CA GLY A 106 3.94 19.41 -10.47
C GLY A 106 3.67 18.16 -9.63
N VAL A 107 3.33 17.03 -10.25
CA VAL A 107 3.31 15.69 -9.62
C VAL A 107 4.72 15.27 -9.17
N SER A 108 4.79 14.42 -8.14
CA SER A 108 6.04 13.79 -7.69
C SER A 108 6.49 12.68 -8.65
N GLY A 109 5.52 11.97 -9.24
CA GLY A 109 5.71 10.94 -10.26
C GLY A 109 4.55 10.97 -11.26
N SER A 110 3.53 10.16 -11.02
CA SER A 110 2.20 10.24 -11.63
C SER A 110 1.16 10.57 -10.55
N ALA A 111 -0.08 10.70 -10.97
CA ALA A 111 -1.22 10.85 -10.07
C ALA A 111 -2.37 9.97 -10.56
N LEU A 112 -3.36 9.78 -9.71
CA LEU A 112 -4.57 9.04 -10.03
C LEU A 112 -5.78 9.96 -9.87
N SER A 113 -6.66 9.98 -10.88
CA SER A 113 -7.93 10.71 -10.85
C SER A 113 -9.07 9.72 -10.66
N ALA A 114 -10.00 10.04 -9.76
CA ALA A 114 -11.28 9.35 -9.70
C ALA A 114 -12.12 9.71 -10.94
N ASN A 115 -12.52 8.70 -11.72
CA ASN A 115 -13.18 8.88 -13.02
C ASN A 115 -14.41 7.97 -13.17
N PRO A 116 -15.37 8.33 -14.04
CA PRO A 116 -15.49 9.63 -14.72
C PRO A 116 -15.79 10.76 -13.71
N ASN A 117 -15.41 12.01 -14.03
CA ASN A 117 -15.89 13.17 -13.29
C ASN A 117 -17.29 13.54 -13.80
N SER A 118 -18.29 13.23 -12.98
CA SER A 118 -19.71 13.38 -13.26
C SER A 118 -20.48 14.02 -12.09
N GLY A 119 -19.77 14.51 -11.07
CA GLY A 119 -20.36 15.11 -9.87
C GLY A 119 -20.91 14.07 -8.88
N VAL A 120 -20.40 12.84 -8.91
CA VAL A 120 -20.82 11.76 -8.00
C VAL A 120 -20.02 11.82 -6.70
N ASN A 121 -20.77 11.82 -5.60
CA ASN A 121 -20.23 11.73 -4.25
C ASN A 121 -20.66 10.42 -3.58
N GLN A 122 -19.70 9.70 -2.99
CA GLN A 122 -19.87 8.51 -2.15
C GLN A 122 -19.47 8.82 -0.71
N ASP A 123 -20.35 9.50 0.04
CA ASP A 123 -20.07 9.96 1.40
C ASP A 123 -20.03 8.82 2.43
N THR A 124 -20.82 7.76 2.23
CA THR A 124 -20.97 6.62 3.16
C THR A 124 -21.08 5.30 2.41
N GLY A 125 -20.83 4.17 3.09
CA GLY A 125 -20.86 2.85 2.45
C GLY A 125 -19.80 2.69 1.35
N TYR A 126 -18.78 3.57 1.36
CA TYR A 126 -17.73 3.65 0.37
C TYR A 126 -16.85 2.39 0.34
N ALA A 127 -16.72 1.64 1.44
CA ALA A 127 -15.99 0.38 1.44
C ALA A 127 -16.62 -0.66 0.50
N ALA A 128 -17.94 -0.65 0.39
CA ALA A 128 -18.70 -1.51 -0.51
C ALA A 128 -18.89 -0.89 -1.90
N ASN A 129 -19.04 0.43 -1.99
CA ASN A 129 -19.64 1.10 -3.15
C ASN A 129 -18.72 2.05 -3.92
N SER A 130 -17.54 2.41 -3.39
CA SER A 130 -16.62 3.37 -4.02
C SER A 130 -15.40 2.66 -4.65
N PRO A 131 -14.81 3.17 -5.74
CA PRO A 131 -13.55 2.65 -6.25
C PRO A 131 -12.44 2.78 -5.21
N ARG A 132 -11.59 1.76 -5.12
CA ARG A 132 -10.61 1.59 -4.04
C ARG A 132 -9.20 1.36 -4.57
N LEU A 133 -8.22 1.95 -3.89
CA LEU A 133 -6.80 1.64 -4.01
C LEU A 133 -6.31 0.99 -2.72
N ASP A 134 -5.50 -0.07 -2.85
CA ASP A 134 -4.95 -0.84 -1.74
C ASP A 134 -3.43 -0.72 -1.74
N TYR A 135 -2.84 -0.38 -0.60
CA TYR A 135 -1.39 -0.30 -0.40
C TYR A 135 -1.00 -1.15 0.80
N LYS A 136 -0.14 -2.13 0.61
CA LYS A 136 0.45 -2.89 1.71
C LYS A 136 1.49 -2.00 2.39
N VAL A 137 1.41 -1.91 3.71
CA VAL A 137 2.33 -1.14 4.54
C VAL A 137 2.79 -2.02 5.68
N ASN A 138 4.11 -2.19 5.83
CA ASN A 138 4.70 -2.88 6.97
C ASN A 138 4.97 -1.86 8.08
N PHE A 139 4.04 -1.78 9.02
CA PHE A 139 4.15 -0.90 10.19
C PHE A 139 5.09 -1.51 11.23
N VAL A 140 6.05 -0.71 11.69
CA VAL A 140 6.98 -1.06 12.76
C VAL A 140 6.66 -0.36 14.08
N LYS A 141 5.66 0.53 14.07
CA LYS A 141 5.13 1.22 15.25
C LYS A 141 3.63 1.00 15.37
N THR A 142 3.15 0.90 16.61
CA THR A 142 1.72 0.85 16.95
C THR A 142 1.19 2.22 17.35
N GLY A 143 -0.12 2.36 17.44
CA GLY A 143 -0.82 3.56 17.89
C GLY A 143 -1.32 4.44 16.75
N VAL A 144 -1.64 5.69 17.10
CA VAL A 144 -2.18 6.68 16.16
C VAL A 144 -1.13 7.08 15.14
N HIS A 145 -1.52 7.04 13.88
CA HIS A 145 -0.75 7.55 12.75
C HIS A 145 -1.57 8.58 11.99
N HIS A 146 -0.91 9.65 11.54
CA HIS A 146 -1.52 10.76 10.81
C HIS A 146 -1.46 10.49 9.31
N VAL A 147 -2.60 10.65 8.64
CA VAL A 147 -2.75 10.38 7.20
C VAL A 147 -2.72 11.69 6.44
N TRP A 148 -1.62 11.95 5.75
CA TRP A 148 -1.48 13.07 4.84
C TRP A 148 -1.70 12.63 3.41
N ILE A 149 -2.54 13.35 2.67
CA ILE A 149 -2.76 13.15 1.24
C ILE A 149 -2.27 14.40 0.51
N ARG A 150 -1.53 14.20 -0.58
CA ARG A 150 -1.22 15.23 -1.56
C ARG A 150 -2.21 15.11 -2.72
N GLY A 151 -3.03 16.14 -2.92
CA GLY A 151 -4.07 16.10 -3.94
C GLY A 151 -4.45 17.48 -4.49
N ILE A 152 -5.29 17.45 -5.52
CA ILE A 152 -5.98 18.60 -6.10
C ILE A 152 -7.43 18.24 -6.43
N GLY A 153 -8.31 19.25 -6.34
CA GLY A 153 -9.70 19.20 -6.78
C GLY A 153 -10.00 20.42 -7.65
N ALA A 154 -10.68 20.23 -8.78
CA ALA A 154 -11.00 21.33 -9.69
C ALA A 154 -12.12 22.22 -9.13
N THR A 155 -13.06 21.62 -8.40
CA THR A 155 -14.23 22.27 -7.78
C THR A 155 -14.49 21.69 -6.39
N GLY A 156 -15.43 22.27 -5.65
CA GLY A 156 -15.90 21.71 -4.36
C GLY A 156 -16.72 20.43 -4.48
N SER A 157 -16.84 19.85 -5.69
CA SER A 157 -17.38 18.52 -5.94
C SER A 157 -16.31 17.53 -6.36
N ASP A 158 -15.02 17.92 -6.29
CA ASP A 158 -13.86 17.12 -6.67
C ASP A 158 -12.78 17.18 -5.57
N ASP A 159 -13.09 17.60 -4.34
CA ASP A 159 -12.12 18.11 -3.37
C ASP A 159 -11.93 17.23 -2.14
N SER A 160 -12.33 15.95 -2.23
CA SER A 160 -12.27 15.07 -1.08
C SER A 160 -12.10 13.58 -1.39
N ILE A 161 -11.54 12.87 -0.41
CA ILE A 161 -11.21 11.44 -0.46
C ILE A 161 -11.40 10.80 0.92
N HIS A 162 -11.61 9.48 0.96
CA HIS A 162 -11.60 8.71 2.20
C HIS A 162 -10.33 7.85 2.29
N ALA A 163 -9.87 7.62 3.51
CA ALA A 163 -8.82 6.65 3.81
C ALA A 163 -9.23 5.73 4.96
N GLY A 164 -8.61 4.55 5.02
CA GLY A 164 -8.86 3.60 6.10
C GLY A 164 -7.82 2.48 6.12
N LEU A 165 -8.04 1.49 6.99
CA LEU A 165 -7.11 0.39 7.18
C LEU A 165 -7.83 -0.96 7.16
N ASN A 166 -7.23 -1.93 6.47
CA ASN A 166 -7.69 -3.31 6.34
C ASN A 166 -9.11 -3.45 5.74
N GLY A 167 -9.46 -2.55 4.82
CA GLY A 167 -10.73 -2.54 4.09
C GLY A 167 -11.92 -2.02 4.89
N VAL A 168 -11.68 -1.41 6.05
CA VAL A 168 -12.73 -0.94 6.96
C VAL A 168 -12.92 0.58 6.83
N GLU A 169 -14.17 1.02 6.81
CA GLU A 169 -14.53 2.44 6.88
C GLU A 169 -14.08 3.03 8.22
N SER A 170 -13.54 4.25 8.18
CA SER A 170 -12.90 4.88 9.32
C SER A 170 -13.46 6.27 9.51
N ALA A 171 -14.13 6.51 10.65
CA ALA A 171 -14.65 7.83 11.03
C ALA A 171 -13.56 8.83 11.45
N THR A 172 -12.29 8.40 11.49
CA THR A 172 -11.16 9.26 11.82
C THR A 172 -10.32 9.62 10.60
N SER A 173 -10.64 9.08 9.43
CA SER A 173 -9.91 9.33 8.19
C SER A 173 -10.83 9.28 6.96
N ASP A 174 -12.13 9.44 7.15
CA ASP A 174 -13.09 9.76 6.11
C ASP A 174 -13.09 11.26 5.83
N LYS A 175 -13.66 11.64 4.68
CA LYS A 175 -13.93 13.04 4.31
C LYS A 175 -12.70 13.94 4.41
N ILE A 176 -11.53 13.41 4.04
CA ILE A 176 -10.30 14.19 3.96
C ILE A 176 -10.48 15.20 2.84
N SER A 177 -10.35 16.48 3.17
CA SER A 177 -10.78 17.60 2.32
C SER A 177 -9.71 18.70 2.27
N SER A 178 -10.13 19.89 1.82
CA SER A 178 -9.29 21.10 1.70
C SER A 178 -8.30 21.03 0.54
N PHE A 179 -8.74 20.43 -0.57
CA PHE A 179 -7.97 20.37 -1.81
C PHE A 179 -8.52 21.36 -2.83
N GLY A 180 -7.71 22.32 -3.25
CA GLY A 180 -8.05 23.24 -4.34
C GLY A 180 -7.38 22.85 -5.64
N THR A 181 -7.26 23.81 -6.56
CA THR A 181 -6.60 23.64 -7.87
C THR A 181 -5.07 23.60 -7.80
N THR A 182 -4.49 23.73 -6.59
CA THR A 182 -3.04 23.69 -6.35
C THR A 182 -2.69 22.52 -5.45
N TRP A 183 -1.60 21.81 -5.77
CA TRP A 183 -1.13 20.66 -4.99
C TRP A 183 -1.00 21.01 -3.51
N THR A 184 -1.81 20.33 -2.70
CA THR A 184 -1.90 20.59 -1.27
C THR A 184 -1.68 19.31 -0.51
N TRP A 185 -0.84 19.36 0.52
CA TRP A 185 -0.83 18.35 1.57
C TRP A 185 -1.94 18.67 2.57
N SER A 186 -2.93 17.79 2.66
CA SER A 186 -4.01 17.92 3.65
C SER A 186 -4.16 16.65 4.45
N ARG A 187 -4.48 16.85 5.72
CA ARG A 187 -5.07 15.85 6.61
C ARG A 187 -6.31 16.40 7.31
N ALA A 188 -6.86 17.53 6.86
CA ALA A 188 -8.10 18.05 7.43
C ALA A 188 -9.26 17.15 7.02
N THR A 189 -10.18 16.86 7.94
CA THR A 189 -11.46 16.25 7.60
C THR A 189 -12.60 17.26 7.74
N MET A 190 -13.72 17.00 7.07
CA MET A 190 -14.95 17.79 7.22
C MET A 190 -15.53 17.74 8.65
N ASP A 191 -15.12 16.76 9.45
CA ASP A 191 -15.52 16.62 10.86
C ASP A 191 -14.69 17.49 11.82
N GLY A 192 -13.73 18.25 11.28
CA GLY A 192 -12.87 19.20 12.02
C GLY A 192 -11.65 18.56 12.70
N ALA A 193 -11.63 17.23 12.86
CA ALA A 193 -10.46 16.51 13.32
C ALA A 193 -9.43 16.30 12.19
N SER A 194 -8.17 16.10 12.54
CA SER A 194 -7.17 15.65 11.55
C SER A 194 -7.29 14.16 11.29
N ALA A 195 -7.13 13.78 10.02
CA ALA A 195 -7.17 12.41 9.54
C ALA A 195 -6.11 11.53 10.22
N THR A 196 -6.57 10.45 10.84
CA THR A 196 -5.73 9.47 11.54
C THR A 196 -6.25 8.05 11.35
N ILE A 197 -5.33 7.10 11.47
CA ILE A 197 -5.61 5.67 11.61
C ILE A 197 -4.96 5.14 12.88
N ASN A 198 -5.54 4.11 13.48
CA ASN A 198 -4.93 3.42 14.62
C ASN A 198 -4.32 2.08 14.17
N VAL A 199 -3.00 1.95 14.32
CA VAL A 199 -2.25 0.72 14.02
C VAL A 199 -2.16 -0.10 15.30
N ALA A 200 -3.04 -1.09 15.45
CA ALA A 200 -3.14 -1.90 16.68
C ALA A 200 -1.95 -2.86 16.88
N SER A 201 -1.32 -3.30 15.79
CA SER A 201 -0.21 -4.27 15.79
C SER A 201 0.84 -3.87 14.76
N THR A 202 2.09 -4.24 14.99
CA THR A 202 3.12 -4.16 13.94
C THR A 202 2.91 -5.27 12.91
N GLY A 203 3.49 -5.08 11.72
CA GLY A 203 3.37 -6.00 10.59
C GLY A 203 2.65 -5.38 9.40
N VAL A 204 2.34 -6.23 8.42
CA VAL A 204 1.70 -5.79 7.17
C VAL A 204 0.22 -5.54 7.40
N HIS A 205 -0.20 -4.31 7.12
CA HIS A 205 -1.59 -3.90 7.00
C HIS A 205 -1.87 -3.36 5.60
N THR A 206 -3.15 -3.28 5.23
CA THR A 206 -3.56 -2.66 3.97
C THR A 206 -4.09 -1.27 4.26
N LEU A 207 -3.37 -0.23 3.83
CA LEU A 207 -3.92 1.11 3.72
C LEU A 207 -4.85 1.15 2.50
N ASN A 208 -6.03 1.76 2.67
CA ASN A 208 -7.01 1.90 1.60
C ASN A 208 -7.30 3.37 1.35
N LEU A 209 -7.45 3.73 0.08
CA LEU A 209 -8.08 4.98 -0.34
C LEU A 209 -9.36 4.70 -1.10
N TRP A 210 -10.41 5.49 -0.85
CA TRP A 210 -11.66 5.46 -1.60
C TRP A 210 -12.03 6.85 -2.08
N MET A 211 -12.64 6.91 -3.26
CA MET A 211 -13.22 8.15 -3.77
C MET A 211 -14.34 8.61 -2.81
N ARG A 212 -14.26 9.84 -2.31
CA ARG A 212 -15.45 10.52 -1.78
C ARG A 212 -16.13 11.24 -2.92
N GLU A 213 -15.39 12.00 -3.68
CA GLU A 213 -15.87 12.74 -4.85
C GLU A 213 -15.12 12.30 -6.11
N ASP A 214 -15.85 12.07 -7.20
CA ASP A 214 -15.22 11.88 -8.50
C ASP A 214 -14.49 13.16 -8.94
N GLY A 215 -13.59 13.05 -9.92
CA GLY A 215 -12.72 14.16 -10.30
C GLY A 215 -11.56 14.47 -9.35
N PHE A 216 -11.57 14.00 -8.10
CA PHE A 216 -10.43 14.19 -7.19
C PHE A 216 -9.17 13.54 -7.74
N VAL A 217 -8.04 14.23 -7.64
CA VAL A 217 -6.72 13.74 -8.07
C VAL A 217 -5.79 13.59 -6.88
N VAL A 218 -5.26 12.38 -6.69
CA VAL A 218 -4.28 12.04 -5.66
C VAL A 218 -2.91 11.79 -6.27
N ASP A 219 -1.86 12.38 -5.71
CA ASP A 219 -0.46 12.20 -6.12
C ASP A 219 0.32 11.34 -5.13
N LYS A 220 0.19 11.61 -3.82
CA LYS A 220 1.01 10.92 -2.82
C LYS A 220 0.31 10.78 -1.48
N ILE A 221 0.63 9.72 -0.76
CA ILE A 221 0.25 9.52 0.64
C ILE A 221 1.50 9.58 1.52
N VAL A 222 1.40 10.26 2.67
CA VAL A 222 2.37 10.14 3.76
C VAL A 222 1.65 9.76 5.04
N ILE A 223 2.12 8.68 5.66
CA ILE A 223 1.71 8.25 7.00
C ILE A 223 2.84 8.57 7.98
N SER A 224 2.53 9.16 9.13
CA SER A 224 3.53 9.47 10.17
C SER A 224 3.00 9.15 11.57
N SER A 225 3.87 8.59 12.43
CA SER A 225 3.57 8.44 13.87
C SER A 225 3.78 9.73 14.67
N ASN A 226 4.30 10.79 14.05
CA ASN A 226 4.55 12.08 14.68
C ASN A 226 3.44 13.07 14.34
N ALA A 227 2.68 13.50 15.35
CA ALA A 227 1.59 14.46 15.20
C ALA A 227 2.01 15.83 14.62
N ASN A 228 3.28 16.19 14.82
CA ASN A 228 3.87 17.46 14.40
C ASN A 228 4.53 17.37 13.01
N TYR A 229 4.59 16.19 12.39
CA TYR A 229 5.15 16.06 11.05
C TYR A 229 4.22 16.71 10.01
N VAL A 230 4.78 17.62 9.22
CA VAL A 230 4.09 18.31 8.11
C VAL A 230 4.92 18.09 6.84
N PRO A 231 4.41 17.34 5.84
CA PRO A 231 5.10 17.20 4.56
C PRO A 231 5.18 18.55 3.82
N SER A 232 6.25 18.73 3.04
CA SER A 232 6.46 19.92 2.20
C SER A 232 6.80 19.54 0.76
N GLY A 233 6.54 20.43 -0.20
CA GLY A 233 6.84 20.19 -1.61
C GLY A 233 6.16 18.92 -2.14
N THR A 234 6.91 18.05 -2.80
CA THR A 234 6.45 16.72 -3.27
C THR A 234 6.54 15.63 -2.19
N GLY A 235 6.87 16.00 -0.94
CA GLY A 235 7.03 15.07 0.18
C GLY A 235 8.31 14.24 0.12
N PRO A 236 8.52 13.31 1.07
CA PRO A 236 9.65 12.40 1.06
C PRO A 236 9.66 11.48 -0.17
N ALA A 237 10.84 10.98 -0.51
CA ALA A 237 10.97 9.88 -1.46
C ALA A 237 10.12 8.67 -1.01
N GLN A 238 9.62 7.90 -1.97
CA GLN A 238 8.83 6.70 -1.69
C GLN A 238 9.59 5.75 -0.75
N SER A 239 8.88 5.21 0.25
CA SER A 239 9.41 4.22 1.16
C SER A 239 9.80 2.93 0.40
N PRO A 240 10.86 2.22 0.83
CA PRO A 240 11.22 0.94 0.24
C PRO A 240 10.19 -0.14 0.57
N ARG A 241 10.09 -1.15 -0.29
CA ARG A 241 9.36 -2.41 -0.04
C ARG A 241 10.33 -3.53 0.32
#